data_AF-A0A1V5NKK4-F1
#
_entry.id   AF-A0A1V5NKK4-F1
#
_cell.length_a   1.000
_cell.length_b   1.000
_cell.length_c   1.000
_cell.angle_alpha   90.00
_cell.angle_beta   90.00
_cell.angle_gamma   90.00
#
_symmetry.space_group_name_H-M   'P 1'
#
loop_
_entity.id
_entity.type
_entity.pdbx_description
1 polymer ?
#
loop_
_entity_poly.entity_id
_entity_poly.type
_entity_poly.pdbx_seq_one_letter_code
_entity_poly.pdbx_strand_id
1 'polypeptide(L)'
;MSFNMSLRIFAVPVRHSDNRRFWHTAALAGAFVAGTSFMAPAFAQEAPGEPMQESQDVTTAIENGFYDALARGQASEAESILTGTMNDKTSTVLVNVPQLMLALANHLCESGELEAARPWYERLEKEYGAQIADEEGQKTFRDVIKGKLEWIRGGGKRPWSRPKAVDLAREIMAAIAASGTSQLETLLAATDIYVGWWQSELEPTAREDLIAFLAKHREARISWSNEAEIASLGEKADEQVVYANTHGWSEMEGGFRNVQFAIHRVPGGWEWRGIVLGEAGGEP
;
A
#
# COMPACT_ATOMS: atom_id res chain seq x y z
N MET A 1 10.59 -17.94 -12.29
CA MET A 1 9.87 -18.01 -11.00
C MET A 1 8.40 -17.85 -11.33
N SER A 2 7.60 -18.86 -10.98
CA SER A 2 6.15 -18.86 -11.19
C SER A 2 5.51 -18.33 -9.91
N PHE A 3 4.72 -17.27 -10.01
CA PHE A 3 3.77 -16.94 -8.94
C PHE A 3 2.76 -18.08 -8.91
N ASN A 4 2.71 -18.82 -7.80
CA ASN A 4 1.84 -19.97 -7.68
C ASN A 4 0.53 -19.46 -7.08
N MET A 5 -0.42 -19.02 -7.90
CA MET A 5 -1.66 -18.43 -7.41
C MET A 5 -2.89 -18.96 -8.15
N SER A 6 -3.85 -19.47 -7.38
CA SER A 6 -5.11 -20.04 -7.87
C SER A 6 -6.12 -18.93 -8.14
N LEU A 7 -6.51 -18.77 -9.41
CA LEU A 7 -7.66 -17.95 -9.81
C LEU A 7 -8.96 -18.49 -9.20
N ARG A 8 -9.71 -17.63 -8.50
CA ARG A 8 -11.17 -17.77 -8.40
C ARG A 8 -11.82 -16.47 -8.84
N ILE A 9 -12.37 -16.53 -10.05
CA ILE A 9 -13.12 -15.47 -10.73
C ILE A 9 -14.51 -15.35 -10.08
N PHE A 10 -14.90 -14.15 -9.66
CA PHE A 10 -16.31 -13.75 -9.62
C PHE A 10 -16.47 -12.32 -10.12
N ALA A 11 -17.20 -12.17 -11.22
CA ALA A 11 -17.58 -10.91 -11.83
C ALA A 11 -18.98 -10.49 -11.37
N VAL A 12 -19.14 -9.24 -10.92
CA VAL A 12 -20.41 -8.46 -10.97
C VAL A 12 -20.04 -6.97 -11.11
N PRO A 13 -20.72 -6.17 -11.96
CA PRO A 13 -20.26 -4.82 -12.33
C PRO A 13 -20.79 -3.74 -11.38
N VAL A 14 -19.99 -2.72 -11.07
CA VAL A 14 -20.48 -1.51 -10.36
C VAL A 14 -20.01 -0.23 -11.06
N ARG A 15 -21.01 0.62 -11.28
CA ARG A 15 -21.00 1.90 -12.01
C ARG A 15 -20.08 2.96 -11.39
N HIS A 16 -19.56 3.80 -12.28
CA HIS A 16 -18.97 5.11 -12.00
C HIS A 16 -19.89 6.01 -11.15
N SER A 17 -19.40 6.46 -10.00
CA SER A 17 -19.33 7.88 -9.55
C SER A 17 -18.99 7.93 -8.06
N ASP A 18 -17.83 8.49 -7.71
CA ASP A 18 -17.65 9.53 -6.69
C ASP A 18 -16.19 9.65 -6.28
N ASN A 19 -15.63 10.83 -6.57
CA ASN A 19 -14.28 11.27 -6.26
C ASN A 19 -14.11 11.49 -4.76
N ARG A 20 -13.70 10.45 -4.02
CA ARG A 20 -13.02 10.53 -2.71
C ARG A 20 -12.09 9.31 -2.57
N ARG A 21 -10.84 9.46 -2.98
CA ARG A 21 -9.87 8.36 -3.23
C ARG A 21 -8.47 8.99 -3.13
N PHE A 22 -7.48 8.57 -2.33
CA PHE A 22 -7.24 7.36 -1.55
C PHE A 22 -6.21 7.67 -0.44
N TRP A 23 -6.49 7.28 0.81
CA TRP A 23 -5.47 6.99 1.82
C TRP A 23 -5.50 5.48 2.07
N HIS A 24 -4.94 4.71 1.13
CA HIS A 24 -4.71 3.28 1.29
C HIS A 24 -3.36 2.90 0.67
N THR A 25 -2.28 3.49 1.17
CA THR A 25 -0.98 2.83 1.14
C THR A 25 -0.84 2.04 2.45
N ALA A 26 -1.04 0.72 2.34
CA ALA A 26 -0.75 -0.29 3.37
C ALA A 26 -1.57 -0.24 4.69
N ALA A 27 -2.88 -0.07 4.61
CA ALA A 27 -3.75 -0.82 5.51
C ALA A 27 -3.94 -2.20 4.87
N LEU A 28 -3.19 -3.19 5.36
CA LEU A 28 -3.45 -4.60 5.09
C LEU A 28 -4.94 -4.86 5.27
N ALA A 29 -5.59 -5.31 4.20
CA ALA A 29 -6.99 -5.68 4.20
C ALA A 29 -7.17 -6.88 5.14
N GLY A 30 -7.61 -6.62 6.38
CA GLY A 30 -8.07 -7.67 7.28
C GLY A 30 -9.34 -8.29 6.71
N ALA A 31 -9.23 -9.53 6.24
CA ALA A 31 -10.35 -10.31 5.76
C ALA A 31 -11.35 -10.55 6.91
N PHE A 32 -12.63 -10.28 6.63
CA PHE A 32 -13.77 -10.60 7.48
C PHE A 32 -13.87 -12.11 7.74
N VAL A 33 -13.85 -12.53 9.01
CA VAL A 33 -14.29 -13.88 9.40
C VAL A 33 -15.81 -13.94 9.30
N ALA A 34 -16.32 -14.34 8.13
CA ALA A 34 -17.69 -14.81 7.98
C ALA A 34 -17.78 -16.23 8.56
N GLY A 35 -18.20 -16.35 9.82
CA GLY A 35 -18.49 -17.62 10.46
C GLY A 35 -19.62 -18.36 9.74
N THR A 36 -19.30 -19.47 9.10
CA THR A 36 -20.28 -20.43 8.60
C THR A 36 -20.89 -21.20 9.76
N SER A 37 -22.15 -20.92 10.06
CA SER A 37 -22.99 -21.70 10.96
C SER A 37 -23.22 -23.12 10.39
N PHE A 38 -22.75 -24.15 11.10
CA PHE A 38 -23.30 -25.50 10.99
C PHE A 38 -24.12 -25.82 12.24
N MET A 39 -25.38 -26.19 12.02
CA MET A 39 -26.35 -26.53 13.06
C MET A 39 -26.04 -27.86 13.75
N ALA A 40 -26.23 -27.90 15.08
CA ALA A 40 -26.67 -29.07 15.85
C ALA A 40 -27.29 -28.61 17.20
N PRO A 41 -28.17 -29.41 17.84
CA PRO A 41 -29.37 -28.91 18.51
C PRO A 41 -29.25 -28.62 20.01
N ALA A 42 -30.13 -27.71 20.44
CA ALA A 42 -30.65 -27.39 21.77
C ALA A 42 -30.20 -28.22 22.98
N PHE A 43 -29.50 -27.53 23.90
CA PHE A 43 -29.77 -27.63 25.34
C PHE A 43 -29.91 -26.20 25.89
N ALA A 44 -31.07 -25.93 26.51
CA ALA A 44 -31.35 -24.68 27.18
C ALA A 44 -30.47 -24.58 28.43
N GLN A 45 -29.58 -23.58 28.44
CA GLN A 45 -28.86 -23.16 29.64
C GLN A 45 -28.87 -21.62 29.61
N GLU A 46 -29.38 -21.01 30.67
CA GLU A 46 -29.57 -19.57 30.82
C GLU A 46 -28.31 -18.79 30.41
N ALA A 47 -28.42 -17.97 29.36
CA ALA A 47 -27.35 -17.09 28.92
C ALA A 47 -27.25 -15.88 29.87
N PRO A 48 -26.08 -15.60 30.48
CA PRO A 48 -25.83 -14.31 31.07
C PRO A 48 -25.76 -13.25 29.96
N GLY A 49 -26.36 -12.09 30.21
CA GLY A 49 -26.49 -10.99 29.25
C GLY A 49 -25.17 -10.55 28.60
N GLU A 50 -25.28 -10.30 27.29
CA GLU A 50 -24.41 -9.64 26.32
C GLU A 50 -23.20 -8.83 26.86
N PRO A 51 -21.97 -9.36 26.70
CA PRO A 51 -20.73 -8.57 26.74
C PRO A 51 -20.08 -8.35 25.35
N MET A 52 -20.55 -9.04 24.30
CA MET A 52 -19.92 -9.01 22.98
C MET A 52 -20.26 -7.76 22.16
N GLN A 53 -21.45 -7.19 22.33
CA GLN A 53 -21.91 -6.08 21.49
C GLN A 53 -21.30 -4.73 21.89
N GLU A 54 -21.07 -4.53 23.19
CA GLU A 54 -20.49 -3.30 23.74
C GLU A 54 -18.96 -3.22 23.50
N SER A 55 -18.26 -4.36 23.54
CA SER A 55 -16.81 -4.43 23.29
C SER A 55 -16.44 -4.21 21.82
N GLN A 56 -17.30 -4.66 20.89
CA GLN A 56 -17.11 -4.43 19.46
C GLN A 56 -17.33 -2.94 19.08
N ASP A 57 -18.26 -2.26 19.76
CA ASP A 57 -18.55 -0.84 19.55
C ASP A 57 -17.38 0.06 19.98
N VAL A 58 -16.78 -0.22 21.14
CA VAL A 58 -15.61 0.53 21.64
C VAL A 58 -14.39 0.36 20.73
N THR A 59 -14.12 -0.86 20.26
CA THR A 59 -13.00 -1.15 19.34
C THR A 59 -13.16 -0.36 18.04
N THR A 60 -14.35 -0.45 17.44
CA THR A 60 -14.68 0.24 16.19
C THR A 60 -14.58 1.76 16.34
N ALA A 61 -15.02 2.32 17.47
CA ALA A 61 -14.93 3.76 17.72
C ALA A 61 -13.48 4.25 17.81
N ILE A 62 -12.59 3.50 18.47
CA ILE A 62 -11.17 3.85 18.58
C ILE A 62 -10.50 3.80 17.20
N GLU A 63 -10.69 2.71 16.46
CA GLU A 63 -10.07 2.53 15.14
C GLU A 63 -10.58 3.59 14.15
N ASN A 64 -11.88 3.84 14.10
CA ASN A 64 -12.46 4.87 13.24
C ASN A 64 -11.93 6.27 13.61
N GLY A 65 -11.91 6.62 14.90
CA GLY A 65 -11.37 7.91 15.34
C GLY A 65 -9.90 8.09 14.98
N PHE A 66 -9.11 7.01 15.10
CA PHE A 66 -7.70 7.00 14.71
C PHE A 66 -7.52 7.21 13.19
N TYR A 67 -8.22 6.44 12.35
CA TYR A 67 -8.08 6.54 10.90
C TYR A 67 -8.68 7.85 10.34
N ASP A 68 -9.75 8.38 10.95
CA ASP A 68 -10.30 9.68 10.61
C ASP A 68 -9.30 10.82 10.91
N ALA A 69 -8.58 10.74 12.04
CA ALA A 69 -7.52 11.70 12.36
C ALA A 69 -6.39 11.66 11.31
N LEU A 70 -5.94 10.47 10.91
CA LEU A 70 -4.93 10.32 9.85
C LEU A 70 -5.43 10.85 8.50
N ALA A 71 -6.68 10.55 8.12
CA ALA A 71 -7.28 11.01 6.87
C ALA A 71 -7.38 12.55 6.78
N ARG A 72 -7.51 13.22 7.93
CA ARG A 72 -7.50 14.69 8.04
C ARG A 72 -6.10 15.30 8.18
N GLY A 73 -5.04 14.49 8.15
CA GLY A 73 -3.66 14.93 8.33
C GLY A 73 -3.32 15.34 9.77
N GLN A 74 -4.07 14.85 10.76
CA GLN A 74 -3.91 15.20 12.18
C GLN A 74 -3.12 14.11 12.93
N ALA A 75 -1.84 13.95 12.58
CA ALA A 75 -0.98 12.91 13.15
C ALA A 75 -0.90 12.98 14.69
N SER A 76 -0.87 14.18 15.29
CA SER A 76 -0.84 14.33 16.76
C SER A 76 -2.13 13.84 17.44
N GLU A 77 -3.28 13.95 16.78
CA GLU A 77 -4.56 13.43 17.30
C GLU A 77 -4.57 11.90 17.24
N ALA A 78 -4.14 11.32 16.12
CA ALA A 78 -3.99 9.87 15.97
C ALA A 78 -2.98 9.29 16.99
N GLU A 79 -1.86 9.97 17.22
CA GLU A 79 -0.88 9.63 18.25
C GLU A 79 -1.48 9.66 19.67
N SER A 80 -2.30 10.67 19.98
CA SER A 80 -2.98 10.76 21.27
C SER A 80 -3.96 9.61 21.47
N ILE A 81 -4.72 9.23 20.43
CA ILE A 81 -5.64 8.09 20.47
C ILE A 81 -4.87 6.81 20.71
N LEU A 82 -3.84 6.53 19.90
CA LEU A 82 -2.99 5.34 20.02
C LEU A 82 -2.36 5.25 21.42
N THR A 83 -1.76 6.35 21.91
CA THR A 83 -1.14 6.38 23.23
C THR A 83 -2.16 6.15 24.35
N GLY A 84 -3.37 6.70 24.21
CA GLY A 84 -4.50 6.42 25.10
C GLY A 84 -4.86 4.94 25.12
N THR A 85 -5.02 4.33 23.95
CA THR A 85 -5.29 2.89 23.79
C THR A 85 -4.21 2.03 24.41
N MET A 86 -2.92 2.38 24.25
CA MET A 86 -1.80 1.64 24.83
C MET A 86 -1.75 1.72 26.37
N ASN A 87 -2.26 2.80 26.95
CA ASN A 87 -2.29 3.00 28.40
C ASN A 87 -3.52 2.36 29.06
N ASP A 88 -4.59 2.11 28.31
CA ASP A 88 -5.77 1.37 28.79
C ASP A 88 -5.61 -0.13 28.55
N LYS A 89 -5.37 -0.87 29.64
CA LYS A 89 -5.25 -2.33 29.62
C LYS A 89 -6.46 -3.04 29.01
N THR A 90 -7.65 -2.44 29.10
CA THR A 90 -8.89 -2.99 28.53
C THR A 90 -8.89 -2.86 27.01
N SER A 91 -8.51 -1.69 26.49
CA SER A 91 -8.46 -1.43 25.05
C SER A 91 -7.34 -2.19 24.35
N THR A 92 -6.18 -2.38 24.99
CA THR A 92 -5.05 -3.13 24.38
C THR A 92 -5.36 -4.59 24.03
N VAL A 93 -6.38 -5.19 24.65
CA VAL A 93 -6.82 -6.56 24.36
C VAL A 93 -7.76 -6.60 23.16
N LEU A 94 -8.47 -5.50 22.90
CA LEU A 94 -9.53 -5.43 21.90
C LEU A 94 -9.08 -4.81 20.58
N VAL A 95 -8.11 -3.88 20.63
CA VAL A 95 -7.64 -3.13 19.47
C VAL A 95 -6.34 -3.72 18.93
N ASN A 96 -6.20 -3.76 17.60
CA ASN A 96 -4.95 -4.15 16.96
C ASN A 96 -3.90 -3.03 17.03
N VAL A 97 -3.33 -2.84 18.22
CA VAL A 97 -2.29 -1.83 18.52
C VAL A 97 -1.12 -1.84 17.52
N PRO A 98 -0.50 -2.98 17.15
CA PRO A 98 0.63 -2.94 16.22
C PRO A 98 0.23 -2.45 14.83
N GLN A 99 -1.00 -2.70 14.39
CA GLN A 99 -1.49 -2.17 13.12
C GLN A 99 -1.68 -0.65 13.16
N LEU A 100 -2.27 -0.12 14.23
CA LEU A 100 -2.39 1.34 14.41
C LEU A 100 -1.01 2.01 14.51
N MET A 101 -0.06 1.38 15.20
CA MET A 101 1.31 1.86 15.31
C MET A 101 2.00 1.92 13.94
N LEU A 102 1.84 0.86 13.11
CA LEU A 102 2.35 0.83 11.75
C LEU A 102 1.73 1.93 10.89
N ALA A 103 0.41 2.14 10.99
CA ALA A 103 -0.29 3.16 10.23
C ALA A 103 0.17 4.59 10.58
N LEU A 104 0.34 4.91 11.87
CA LEU A 104 0.88 6.20 12.31
C LEU A 104 2.31 6.41 11.79
N ALA A 105 3.16 5.40 11.93
CA ALA A 105 4.54 5.46 11.47
C ALA A 105 4.65 5.65 9.95
N ASN A 106 3.78 4.99 9.18
CA ASN A 106 3.66 5.17 7.73
C ASN A 106 3.24 6.60 7.39
N HIS A 107 2.20 7.12 8.04
CA HIS A 107 1.68 8.47 7.79
C HIS A 107 2.73 9.57 8.06
N LEU A 108 3.41 9.51 9.20
CA LEU A 108 4.49 10.44 9.54
C LEU A 108 5.63 10.35 8.51
N CYS A 109 5.99 9.13 8.10
CA CYS A 109 7.02 8.89 7.12
C CYS A 109 6.66 9.47 5.73
N GLU A 110 5.42 9.28 5.29
CA GLU A 110 4.90 9.83 4.03
C GLU A 110 4.80 11.35 4.05
N SER A 111 4.52 11.94 5.21
CA SER A 111 4.54 13.39 5.43
C SER A 111 5.95 13.99 5.49
N GLY A 112 6.98 13.14 5.55
CA GLY A 112 8.39 13.55 5.60
C GLY A 112 8.92 13.77 7.02
N GLU A 113 8.11 13.48 8.03
CA GLU A 113 8.46 13.60 9.45
C GLU A 113 9.23 12.37 9.93
N LEU A 114 10.39 12.09 9.31
CA LEU A 114 11.13 10.84 9.53
C LEU A 114 11.61 10.67 10.98
N GLU A 115 12.01 11.76 11.63
CA GLU A 115 12.42 11.74 13.04
C GLU A 115 11.26 11.41 13.98
N ALA A 116 10.03 11.82 13.62
CA ALA A 116 8.82 11.48 14.37
C ALA A 116 8.36 10.04 14.06
N ALA A 117 8.50 9.58 12.81
CA ALA A 117 8.13 8.23 12.41
C ALA A 117 9.03 7.15 13.03
N ARG A 118 10.35 7.41 13.10
CA ARG A 118 11.37 6.48 13.57
C ARG A 118 11.05 5.81 14.92
N PRO A 119 10.74 6.53 16.01
CA PRO A 119 10.48 5.90 17.31
C PRO A 119 9.29 4.94 17.27
N TRP A 120 8.29 5.18 16.42
CA TRP A 120 7.16 4.26 16.24
C TRP A 120 7.57 2.97 15.56
N TYR A 121 8.40 3.03 14.51
CA TYR A 121 8.95 1.81 13.89
C TYR A 121 9.85 1.03 14.86
N GLU A 122 10.73 1.71 15.60
CA GLU A 122 11.63 1.05 16.55
C GLU A 122 10.84 0.40 17.70
N ARG A 123 9.75 1.04 18.14
CA ARG A 123 8.84 0.48 19.13
C ARG A 123 8.07 -0.73 18.57
N LEU A 124 7.56 -0.65 17.35
CA LEU A 124 6.86 -1.74 16.68
C LEU A 124 7.78 -2.96 16.52
N GLU A 125 9.03 -2.75 16.07
CA GLU A 125 10.05 -3.78 15.95
C GLU A 125 10.33 -4.47 17.29
N LYS A 126 10.43 -3.68 18.37
CA LYS A 126 10.78 -4.15 19.71
C LYS A 126 9.64 -4.91 20.39
N GLU A 127 8.43 -4.36 20.36
CA GLU A 127 7.28 -4.86 21.12
C GLU A 127 6.49 -5.94 20.36
N TYR A 128 6.41 -5.82 19.03
CA TYR A 128 5.53 -6.65 18.20
C TYR A 128 6.24 -7.30 17.02
N GLY A 129 7.56 -7.13 16.88
CA GLY A 129 8.28 -7.51 15.66
C GLY A 129 8.22 -9.01 15.30
N ALA A 130 7.92 -9.91 16.25
CA ALA A 130 7.75 -11.34 16.00
C ALA A 130 6.31 -11.76 15.66
N GLN A 131 5.34 -10.84 15.81
CA GLN A 131 3.94 -11.10 15.48
C GLN A 131 3.75 -11.04 13.97
N ILE A 132 2.83 -11.87 13.47
CA ILE A 132 2.43 -11.89 12.07
C ILE A 132 1.63 -10.61 11.77
N ALA A 133 2.06 -9.86 10.77
CA ALA A 133 1.39 -8.64 10.33
C ALA A 133 0.29 -8.93 9.30
N ASP A 134 0.45 -10.02 8.54
CA ASP A 134 -0.45 -10.45 7.47
C ASP A 134 -0.64 -11.97 7.53
N GLU A 135 -1.89 -12.41 7.65
CA GLU A 135 -2.25 -13.83 7.72
C GLU A 135 -1.94 -14.57 6.40
N GLU A 136 -1.99 -13.88 5.26
CA GLU A 136 -1.77 -14.49 3.94
C GLU A 136 -0.28 -14.63 3.62
N GLY A 137 0.52 -13.58 3.85
CA GLY A 137 1.94 -13.56 3.54
C GLY A 137 2.87 -14.18 4.59
N GLN A 138 2.36 -14.52 5.79
CA GLN A 138 3.14 -14.98 6.95
C GLN A 138 4.34 -14.08 7.33
N LYS A 139 4.32 -12.81 6.91
CA LYS A 139 5.38 -11.85 7.24
C LYS A 139 5.18 -11.34 8.65
N THR A 140 6.26 -11.24 9.41
CA THR A 140 6.21 -10.58 10.71
C THR A 140 6.25 -9.06 10.56
N PHE A 141 5.82 -8.31 11.59
CA PHE A 141 5.99 -6.85 11.58
C PHE A 141 7.44 -6.43 11.35
N ARG A 142 8.42 -7.18 11.87
CA ARG A 142 9.84 -6.92 11.60
C ARG A 142 10.14 -7.02 10.11
N ASP A 143 9.66 -8.06 9.44
CA ASP A 143 9.91 -8.26 8.01
C ASP A 143 9.31 -7.13 7.17
N VAL A 144 8.12 -6.66 7.56
CA VAL A 144 7.41 -5.57 6.88
C VAL A 144 8.17 -4.24 7.02
N ILE A 145 8.68 -3.90 8.21
CA ILE A 145 9.25 -2.57 8.45
C ILE A 145 10.77 -2.48 8.25
N LYS A 146 11.48 -3.62 8.19
CA LYS A 146 12.95 -3.66 8.17
C LYS A 146 13.56 -2.71 7.15
N GLY A 147 13.16 -2.83 5.87
CA GLY A 147 13.74 -2.01 4.80
C GLY A 147 13.48 -0.51 4.99
N LYS A 148 12.27 -0.15 5.45
CA LYS A 148 11.92 1.24 5.73
C LYS A 148 12.69 1.80 6.91
N LEU A 149 12.83 1.03 7.98
CA LEU A 149 13.58 1.43 9.17
C LEU A 149 15.09 1.57 8.88
N GLU A 150 15.67 0.69 8.08
CA GLU A 150 17.05 0.81 7.59
C GLU A 150 17.23 2.10 6.75
N TRP A 151 16.29 2.40 5.85
CA TRP A 151 16.31 3.64 5.06
C TRP A 151 16.20 4.91 5.92
N ILE A 152 15.29 4.93 6.90
CA ILE A 152 15.15 6.03 7.87
C ILE A 152 16.46 6.23 8.66
N ARG A 153 17.05 5.14 9.18
CA ARG A 153 18.33 5.17 9.90
C ARG A 153 19.48 5.67 9.02
N GLY A 154 19.42 5.45 7.70
CA GLY A 154 20.35 5.97 6.70
C GLY A 154 20.15 7.46 6.35
N GLY A 155 19.22 8.15 7.01
CA GLY A 155 18.92 9.57 6.79
C GLY A 155 17.84 9.83 5.75
N GLY A 156 17.12 8.80 5.29
CA GLY A 156 15.88 8.97 4.54
C GLY A 156 16.02 9.69 3.19
N LYS A 157 17.20 9.64 2.58
CA LYS A 157 17.44 10.32 1.29
C LYS A 157 16.69 9.61 0.18
N ARG A 158 16.15 10.40 -0.76
CA ARG A 158 15.40 9.92 -1.93
C ARG A 158 16.11 10.36 -3.23
N PRO A 159 17.32 9.84 -3.55
CA PRO A 159 18.05 10.23 -4.77
C PRO A 159 17.31 9.88 -6.07
N TRP A 160 16.35 8.96 -6.00
CA TRP A 160 15.48 8.55 -7.11
C TRP A 160 14.35 9.54 -7.39
N SER A 161 14.04 10.48 -6.48
CA SER A 161 12.92 11.39 -6.67
C SER A 161 13.24 12.50 -7.68
N ARG A 162 12.19 13.06 -8.29
CA ARG A 162 12.29 14.23 -9.19
C ARG A 162 11.32 15.33 -8.75
N PRO A 163 11.64 16.60 -8.98
CA PRO A 163 10.73 17.70 -8.66
C PRO A 163 9.39 17.64 -9.42
N LYS A 164 9.38 17.09 -10.65
CA LYS A 164 8.20 17.01 -11.51
C LYS A 164 7.90 15.56 -11.90
N ALA A 165 6.63 15.18 -11.81
CA ALA A 165 6.17 13.85 -12.18
C ALA A 165 6.45 13.50 -13.65
N VAL A 166 6.23 14.45 -14.56
CA VAL A 166 6.44 14.23 -16.00
C VAL A 166 7.91 13.99 -16.34
N ASP A 167 8.84 14.63 -15.64
CA ASP A 167 10.28 14.43 -15.87
C ASP A 167 10.70 13.03 -15.39
N LEU A 168 10.19 12.59 -14.23
CA LEU A 168 10.38 11.22 -13.77
C LEU A 168 9.76 10.20 -14.75
N ALA A 169 8.55 10.44 -15.24
CA ALA A 169 7.90 9.56 -16.22
C ALA A 169 8.75 9.42 -17.51
N ARG A 170 9.28 10.52 -18.04
CA ARG A 170 10.19 10.51 -19.20
C ARG A 170 11.45 9.70 -18.94
N GLU A 171 12.07 9.86 -17.78
CA GLU A 171 13.26 9.08 -17.40
C GLU A 171 12.95 7.58 -17.29
N ILE A 172 11.80 7.22 -16.71
CA ILE A 172 11.33 5.82 -16.67
C ILE A 172 11.14 5.28 -18.09
N MET A 173 10.45 6.02 -18.97
CA MET A 173 10.23 5.59 -20.36
C MET A 173 11.55 5.40 -21.12
N ALA A 174 12.51 6.31 -20.95
CA ALA A 174 13.83 6.18 -21.54
C ALA A 174 14.58 4.94 -21.00
N ALA A 175 14.47 4.67 -19.71
CA ALA A 175 15.08 3.50 -19.07
C ALA A 175 14.45 2.17 -19.54
N ILE A 176 13.13 2.14 -19.77
CA ILE A 176 12.43 0.96 -20.33
C ILE A 176 12.91 0.70 -21.76
N ALA A 177 13.05 1.74 -22.58
CA ALA A 177 13.48 1.62 -23.97
C ALA A 177 14.96 1.15 -24.11
N ALA A 178 15.78 1.34 -23.08
CA ALA A 178 17.15 0.86 -23.04
C ALA A 178 17.22 -0.67 -22.89
N SER A 179 18.33 -1.31 -23.29
CA SER A 179 18.48 -2.77 -23.24
C SER A 179 18.79 -3.34 -21.84
N GLY A 180 19.12 -2.52 -20.84
CA GLY A 180 19.43 -2.95 -19.47
C GLY A 180 18.38 -2.59 -18.43
N THR A 181 18.60 -2.95 -17.16
CA THR A 181 17.73 -2.60 -16.00
C THR A 181 18.34 -1.57 -15.06
N SER A 182 19.63 -1.27 -15.19
CA SER A 182 20.37 -0.43 -14.23
C SER A 182 19.75 0.97 -14.06
N GLN A 183 19.25 1.57 -15.13
CA GLN A 183 18.56 2.87 -15.03
C GLN A 183 17.23 2.74 -14.28
N LEU A 184 16.44 1.69 -14.53
CA LEU A 184 15.20 1.44 -13.80
C LEU A 184 15.46 1.26 -12.30
N GLU A 185 16.52 0.53 -11.95
CA GLU A 185 16.94 0.41 -10.56
C GLU A 185 17.21 1.80 -9.95
N THR A 186 17.93 2.69 -10.62
CA THR A 186 18.19 4.03 -10.06
C THR A 186 16.96 4.92 -9.88
N LEU A 187 15.85 4.62 -10.57
CA LEU A 187 14.61 5.41 -10.56
C LEU A 187 13.54 4.86 -9.61
N LEU A 188 13.56 3.55 -9.34
CA LEU A 188 12.60 2.91 -8.44
C LEU A 188 12.89 3.30 -6.98
N ALA A 189 11.85 3.53 -6.19
CA ALA A 189 11.96 3.74 -4.75
C ALA A 189 12.60 2.54 -4.04
N ALA A 190 13.23 2.77 -2.89
CA ALA A 190 13.84 1.70 -2.10
C ALA A 190 12.86 1.00 -1.14
N THR A 191 11.70 1.63 -0.87
CA THR A 191 10.70 1.16 0.10
C THR A 191 9.31 1.27 -0.52
N ASP A 192 8.33 0.58 0.08
CA ASP A 192 6.92 0.66 -0.29
C ASP A 192 6.64 0.32 -1.75
N ILE A 193 7.35 -0.70 -2.24
CA ILE A 193 7.26 -1.15 -3.62
C ILE A 193 6.10 -2.12 -3.77
N TYR A 194 5.35 -1.98 -4.85
CA TYR A 194 4.17 -2.81 -5.08
C TYR A 194 3.92 -3.12 -6.57
N VAL A 195 3.14 -4.17 -6.78
CA VAL A 195 2.46 -4.47 -8.05
C VAL A 195 0.97 -4.50 -7.75
N GLY A 196 0.16 -3.93 -8.63
CA GLY A 196 -1.29 -4.04 -8.54
C GLY A 196 -1.93 -4.63 -9.78
N TRP A 197 -3.03 -5.36 -9.59
CA TRP A 197 -3.93 -5.77 -10.69
C TRP A 197 -4.87 -4.64 -11.08
N TRP A 198 -5.17 -3.78 -10.12
CA TRP A 198 -5.99 -2.58 -10.24
C TRP A 198 -5.42 -1.51 -9.32
N GLN A 199 -5.80 -0.26 -9.53
CA GLN A 199 -5.37 0.83 -8.63
C GLN A 199 -5.90 0.65 -7.19
N SER A 200 -6.93 -0.17 -6.99
CA SER A 200 -7.49 -0.53 -5.69
C SER A 200 -6.91 -1.81 -5.08
N GLU A 201 -6.12 -2.58 -5.84
CA GLU A 201 -5.60 -3.89 -5.43
C GLU A 201 -4.08 -3.88 -5.59
N LEU A 202 -3.39 -3.46 -4.53
CA LEU A 202 -1.94 -3.30 -4.50
C LEU A 202 -1.32 -4.34 -3.57
N GLU A 203 -0.35 -5.08 -4.06
CA GLU A 203 0.39 -6.08 -3.31
C GLU A 203 1.86 -5.65 -3.14
N PRO A 204 2.37 -5.61 -1.89
CA PRO A 204 3.77 -5.33 -1.64
C PRO A 204 4.69 -6.35 -2.32
N THR A 205 5.72 -5.87 -3.02
CA THR A 205 6.67 -6.73 -3.73
C THR A 205 8.11 -6.33 -3.44
N ALA A 206 9.05 -7.26 -3.67
CA ALA A 206 10.46 -6.94 -3.61
C ALA A 206 10.87 -6.11 -4.83
N ARG A 207 11.86 -5.26 -4.63
CA ARG A 207 12.39 -4.36 -5.67
C ARG A 207 12.92 -5.14 -6.86
N GLU A 208 13.71 -6.18 -6.58
CA GLU A 208 14.36 -7.03 -7.56
C GLU A 208 13.33 -7.81 -8.37
N ASP A 209 12.25 -8.24 -7.72
CA ASP A 209 11.16 -8.99 -8.36
C ASP A 209 10.39 -8.10 -9.36
N LEU A 210 10.09 -6.85 -8.99
CA LEU A 210 9.47 -5.89 -9.92
C LEU A 210 10.37 -5.60 -11.13
N ILE A 211 11.66 -5.37 -10.91
CA ILE A 211 12.61 -5.10 -12.00
C ILE A 211 12.76 -6.31 -12.91
N ALA A 212 12.86 -7.52 -12.34
CA ALA A 212 12.93 -8.77 -13.10
C ALA A 212 11.64 -9.02 -13.88
N PHE A 213 10.48 -8.71 -13.30
CA PHE A 213 9.17 -8.79 -13.96
C PHE A 213 9.12 -7.90 -15.19
N LEU A 214 9.48 -6.62 -15.06
CA LEU A 214 9.51 -5.67 -16.18
C LEU A 214 10.51 -6.13 -17.25
N ALA A 215 11.70 -6.57 -16.88
CA ALA A 215 12.70 -7.06 -17.81
C ALA A 215 12.24 -8.28 -18.61
N LYS A 216 11.53 -9.21 -17.95
CA LYS A 216 10.96 -10.42 -18.56
C LYS A 216 9.90 -10.09 -19.61
N HIS A 217 9.03 -9.12 -19.32
CA HIS A 217 7.88 -8.81 -20.17
C HIS A 217 8.11 -7.69 -21.18
N ARG A 218 9.26 -7.01 -21.11
CA ARG A 218 9.62 -5.91 -21.99
C ARG A 218 9.70 -6.34 -23.46
N GLU A 219 9.03 -5.59 -24.33
CA GLU A 219 9.25 -5.66 -25.78
C GLU A 219 10.00 -4.42 -26.29
N ALA A 220 10.53 -4.51 -27.52
CA ALA A 220 11.33 -3.46 -28.12
C ALA A 220 10.54 -2.20 -28.53
N ARG A 221 9.20 -2.24 -28.48
CA ARG A 221 8.32 -1.16 -28.99
C ARG A 221 7.32 -0.68 -27.94
N ILE A 222 7.76 -0.55 -26.69
CA ILE A 222 6.90 0.02 -25.65
C ILE A 222 6.66 1.50 -25.95
N SER A 223 5.40 1.92 -25.86
CA SER A 223 4.96 3.30 -26.08
C SER A 223 4.24 3.86 -24.86
N TRP A 224 4.21 5.19 -24.72
CA TRP A 224 3.54 5.94 -23.66
C TRP A 224 2.50 6.90 -24.24
N SER A 225 1.30 6.97 -23.66
CA SER A 225 0.14 7.63 -24.26
C SER A 225 -0.37 8.90 -23.55
N ASN A 226 0.03 9.16 -22.30
CA ASN A 226 -0.62 10.19 -21.47
C ASN A 226 0.33 11.25 -20.86
N GLU A 227 1.36 11.65 -21.61
CA GLU A 227 2.36 12.63 -21.15
C GLU A 227 1.77 13.99 -20.73
N ALA A 228 0.89 14.55 -21.56
CA ALA A 228 0.28 15.86 -21.27
C ALA A 228 -0.64 15.80 -20.03
N GLU A 229 -1.31 14.67 -19.81
CA GLU A 229 -2.14 14.45 -18.63
C GLU A 229 -1.29 14.42 -17.37
N ILE A 230 -0.18 13.67 -17.36
CA ILE A 230 0.75 13.62 -16.22
C ILE A 230 1.30 15.01 -15.90
N ALA A 231 1.69 15.78 -16.93
CA ALA A 231 2.19 17.13 -16.72
C ALA A 231 1.15 18.03 -16.02
N SER A 232 -0.12 17.93 -16.42
CA SER A 232 -1.22 18.70 -15.84
C SER A 232 -1.57 18.24 -14.42
N LEU A 233 -1.74 16.94 -14.22
CA LEU A 233 -2.09 16.36 -12.91
C LEU A 233 -0.98 16.56 -11.88
N GLY A 234 0.28 16.46 -12.30
CA GLY A 234 1.44 16.64 -11.43
C GLY A 234 1.59 18.06 -10.84
N GLU A 235 0.90 19.07 -11.39
CA GLU A 235 0.90 20.44 -10.86
C GLU A 235 -0.21 20.68 -9.82
N LYS A 236 -1.24 19.85 -9.79
CA LYS A 236 -2.38 20.02 -8.88
C LYS A 236 -2.00 19.67 -7.45
N ALA A 237 -2.28 20.51 -6.46
CA ALA A 237 -1.80 20.30 -5.09
C ALA A 237 -2.36 19.03 -4.41
N ASP A 238 -3.58 18.66 -4.76
CA ASP A 238 -4.35 17.54 -4.24
C ASP A 238 -3.96 16.18 -4.85
N GLU A 239 -3.37 16.16 -6.04
CA GLU A 239 -3.00 14.92 -6.72
C GLU A 239 -1.80 14.23 -6.07
N GLN A 240 -2.04 13.06 -5.46
CA GLN A 240 -1.00 12.29 -4.76
C GLN A 240 -0.35 11.23 -5.64
N VAL A 241 -1.02 10.73 -6.68
CA VAL A 241 -0.48 9.66 -7.53
C VAL A 241 -0.86 9.94 -8.98
N VAL A 242 0.10 9.82 -9.89
CA VAL A 242 -0.15 9.83 -11.33
C VAL A 242 0.35 8.53 -11.96
N TYR A 243 -0.33 8.10 -13.02
CA TYR A 243 -0.06 6.82 -13.67
C TYR A 243 0.45 7.05 -15.10
N ALA A 244 1.68 6.60 -15.39
CA ALA A 244 2.21 6.63 -16.75
C ALA A 244 1.79 5.38 -17.51
N ASN A 245 0.90 5.57 -18.49
CA ASN A 245 0.24 4.49 -19.21
C ASN A 245 1.12 4.00 -20.37
N THR A 246 1.56 2.75 -20.27
CA THR A 246 2.43 2.15 -21.28
C THR A 246 1.79 0.94 -21.94
N HIS A 247 2.11 0.79 -23.23
CA HIS A 247 1.55 -0.22 -24.13
C HIS A 247 2.65 -0.99 -24.83
N GLY A 248 2.29 -2.12 -25.44
CA GLY A 248 3.24 -2.94 -26.20
C GLY A 248 4.10 -3.84 -25.31
N TRP A 249 3.58 -4.26 -24.15
CA TRP A 249 4.20 -5.30 -23.34
C TRP A 249 3.81 -6.68 -23.86
N SER A 250 4.70 -7.65 -23.66
CA SER A 250 4.34 -9.05 -23.91
C SER A 250 3.28 -9.48 -22.90
N GLU A 251 2.46 -10.45 -23.31
CA GLU A 251 1.35 -10.93 -22.49
C GLU A 251 1.83 -11.41 -21.11
N MET A 252 1.19 -10.88 -20.08
CA MET A 252 1.45 -11.18 -18.68
C MET A 252 0.41 -12.18 -18.16
N GLU A 253 0.67 -12.72 -16.97
CA GLU A 253 -0.30 -13.57 -16.27
C GLU A 253 -1.65 -12.84 -16.14
N GLY A 254 -2.77 -13.53 -16.37
CA GLY A 254 -4.10 -12.90 -16.41
C GLY A 254 -4.45 -12.19 -17.73
N GLY A 255 -3.58 -12.24 -18.75
CA GLY A 255 -3.84 -11.70 -20.09
C GLY A 255 -3.57 -10.20 -20.23
N PHE A 256 -2.91 -9.59 -19.24
CA PHE A 256 -2.60 -8.17 -19.26
C PHE A 256 -1.48 -7.83 -20.25
N ARG A 257 -1.63 -6.69 -20.93
CA ARG A 257 -0.64 -6.14 -21.90
C ARG A 257 -0.34 -4.65 -21.69
N ASN A 258 -0.95 -4.06 -20.68
CA ASN A 258 -0.82 -2.66 -20.33
C ASN A 258 -0.19 -2.56 -18.94
N VAL A 259 0.82 -1.71 -18.81
CA VAL A 259 1.48 -1.41 -17.53
C VAL A 259 1.35 0.07 -17.26
N GLN A 260 0.88 0.41 -16.07
CA GLN A 260 0.82 1.77 -15.56
C GLN A 260 1.91 1.94 -14.51
N PHE A 261 2.83 2.89 -14.69
CA PHE A 261 3.83 3.21 -13.67
C PHE A 261 3.23 4.17 -12.66
N ALA A 262 3.17 3.75 -11.41
CA ALA A 262 2.59 4.55 -10.34
C ALA A 262 3.65 5.50 -9.75
N ILE A 263 3.46 6.80 -10.00
CA ILE A 263 4.37 7.86 -9.58
C ILE A 263 3.68 8.65 -8.46
N HIS A 264 4.26 8.57 -7.26
CA HIS A 264 3.72 9.11 -6.03
C HIS A 264 4.33 10.46 -5.70
N ARG A 265 3.51 11.37 -5.23
CA ARG A 265 3.96 12.61 -4.61
C ARG A 265 4.56 12.28 -3.25
N VAL A 266 5.69 12.91 -2.98
CA VAL A 266 6.39 12.84 -1.69
C VAL A 266 6.90 14.22 -1.30
N PRO A 267 7.25 14.43 -0.03
CA PRO A 267 7.92 15.66 0.38
C PRO A 267 9.13 15.94 -0.50
N GLY A 268 9.11 17.09 -1.18
CA GLY A 268 10.19 17.54 -2.07
C GLY A 268 10.15 17.02 -3.50
N GLY A 269 9.13 16.24 -3.92
CA GLY A 269 9.00 15.84 -5.32
C GLY A 269 8.10 14.63 -5.56
N TRP A 270 8.51 13.80 -6.50
CA TRP A 270 7.80 12.63 -6.99
C TRP A 270 8.73 11.43 -7.08
N GLU A 271 8.22 10.23 -6.81
CA GLU A 271 8.98 8.99 -6.90
C GLU A 271 8.14 7.87 -7.51
N TRP A 272 8.82 6.91 -8.13
CA TRP A 272 8.18 5.72 -8.67
C TRP A 272 8.17 4.63 -7.60
N ARG A 273 6.98 4.12 -7.25
CA ARG A 273 6.83 3.07 -6.23
C ARG A 273 6.46 1.71 -6.80
N GLY A 274 5.84 1.65 -7.97
CA GLY A 274 5.33 0.37 -8.44
C GLY A 274 4.65 0.45 -9.77
N ILE A 275 3.98 -0.64 -10.12
CA ILE A 275 3.17 -0.72 -11.33
C ILE A 275 1.76 -1.17 -11.00
N VAL A 276 0.84 -0.83 -11.88
CA VAL A 276 -0.49 -1.42 -11.94
C VAL A 276 -0.66 -2.03 -13.33
N LEU A 277 -1.07 -3.28 -13.39
CA LEU A 277 -1.44 -3.95 -14.63
C LEU A 277 -2.81 -3.38 -15.03
N GLY A 278 -2.94 -2.80 -16.22
CA GLY A 278 -4.19 -2.15 -16.67
C GLY A 278 -5.31 -3.15 -16.94
N GLU A 279 -6.48 -2.73 -17.45
CA GLU A 279 -7.57 -3.66 -17.81
C GLU A 279 -7.11 -4.79 -18.76
N ALA A 280 -7.56 -6.02 -18.48
CA ALA A 280 -7.40 -7.15 -19.38
C ALA A 280 -8.21 -6.90 -20.66
N GLY A 281 -7.53 -6.62 -21.78
CA GLY A 281 -8.16 -6.56 -23.10
C GLY A 281 -8.63 -5.18 -23.59
N GLY A 282 -8.09 -4.07 -23.07
CA GLY A 282 -8.21 -2.80 -23.79
C GLY A 282 -7.47 -2.88 -25.13
N GLU A 283 -8.21 -2.94 -26.24
CA GLU A 283 -7.65 -2.90 -27.58
C GLU A 283 -6.77 -1.65 -27.79
N PRO A 284 -5.70 -1.74 -28.61
CA PRO A 284 -4.72 -0.69 -28.82
C PRO A 284 -5.30 0.64 -29.36
#